data_AF-A0A376ABA2-F1
#
_entry.id   AF-A0A376ABA2-F1
#
_cell.length_a   1.000
_cell.length_b   1.000
_cell.length_c   1.000
_cell.angle_alpha   90.00
_cell.angle_beta   90.00
_cell.angle_gamma   90.00
#
_symmetry.space_group_name_H-M   'P 1'
#
loop_
_entity.id
_entity.type
_entity.pdbx_description
1 polymer ?
#
loop_
_entity_poly.entity_id
_entity_poly.type
_entity_poly.pdbx_seq_one_letter_code
_entity_poly.pdbx_strand_id
1 'polypeptide(L)'
;MLSRTLVAARTRMVRITTELSNQIRGIMKTFGLVVPPGKGTTFEKNVRCLLIDHEDLAHIVLPMLEAWRGIRTRAAELGRQLAADARQSANLL
;
A
#
# COMPACT_ATOMS: atom_id res chain seq x y z
N MET A 1 25.22 7.90 3.50
CA MET A 1 24.06 8.81 3.68
C MET A 1 22.84 8.33 2.89
N LEU A 2 23.00 7.94 1.61
CA LEU A 2 21.90 7.53 0.73
C LEU A 2 21.09 6.30 1.22
N SER A 3 21.72 5.23 1.71
CA SER A 3 20.99 4.04 2.16
C SER A 3 20.06 4.32 3.36
N ARG A 4 20.50 5.17 4.31
CA ARG A 4 19.65 5.60 5.43
C ARG A 4 18.47 6.45 4.95
N THR A 5 18.70 7.34 3.98
CA THR A 5 17.62 8.13 3.34
C THR A 5 16.63 7.23 2.60
N LEU A 6 17.11 6.21 1.90
CA LEU A 6 16.26 5.25 1.18
C LEU A 6 15.41 4.40 2.14
N VAL A 7 15.97 3.97 3.28
CA VAL A 7 15.21 3.33 4.37
C VAL A 7 14.13 4.27 4.91
N ALA A 8 14.46 5.53 5.19
CA ALA A 8 13.50 6.51 5.69
C ALA A 8 12.36 6.76 4.68
N ALA A 9 12.69 6.96 3.41
CA ALA A 9 11.72 7.17 2.33
C ALA A 9 10.76 5.97 2.19
N ARG A 10 11.30 4.74 2.14
CA ARG A 10 10.48 3.52 2.11
C ARG A 10 9.58 3.41 3.33
N THR A 11 10.11 3.67 4.52
CA THR A 11 9.35 3.59 5.78
C THR A 11 8.18 4.58 5.77
N ARG A 12 8.40 5.81 5.26
CA ARG A 12 7.35 6.80 5.11
C ARG A 12 6.25 6.32 4.15
N MET A 13 6.61 5.75 3.00
CA MET A 13 5.62 5.21 2.06
C MET A 13 4.80 4.07 2.67
N VAL A 14 5.44 3.14 3.39
CA VAL A 14 4.73 2.04 4.08
C VAL A 14 3.72 2.59 5.10
N ARG A 15 4.10 3.64 5.85
CA ARG A 15 3.20 4.30 6.79
C ARG A 15 2.01 4.93 6.08
N ILE A 16 2.24 5.70 5.01
CA ILE A 16 1.16 6.33 4.23
C ILE A 16 0.21 5.27 3.66
N THR A 17 0.73 4.17 3.08
CA THR A 17 -0.09 3.05 2.60
C THR A 17 -0.95 2.45 3.72
N THR A 18 -0.41 2.34 4.93
CA THR A 18 -1.14 1.82 6.09
C THR A 18 -2.25 2.76 6.53
N GLU A 19 -1.96 4.06 6.64
CA GLU A 19 -2.94 5.09 6.98
C GLU A 19 -4.08 5.12 5.95
N LEU A 20 -3.77 5.05 4.65
CA LEU A 20 -4.76 5.02 3.59
C LEU A 20 -5.59 3.72 3.60
N SER A 21 -4.99 2.58 3.95
CA SER A 21 -5.73 1.32 4.15
C SER A 21 -6.76 1.46 5.26
N ASN A 22 -6.38 2.11 6.37
CA ASN A 22 -7.26 2.32 7.51
C ASN A 22 -8.39 3.31 7.18
N GLN A 23 -8.09 4.37 6.41
CA GLN A 23 -9.11 5.31 5.92
C GLN A 23 -10.13 4.62 5.02
N ILE A 24 -9.68 3.82 4.04
CA ILE A 24 -10.57 3.03 3.16
C ILE A 24 -11.47 2.11 4.00
N ARG A 25 -10.89 1.38 4.96
CA ARG A 25 -11.66 0.51 5.88
C ARG A 25 -12.68 1.30 6.71
N GLY A 26 -12.29 2.49 7.19
CA GLY A 26 -13.17 3.38 7.95
C GLY A 26 -14.38 3.83 7.13
N ILE A 27 -14.15 4.30 5.91
CA ILE A 27 -15.21 4.70 4.97
C ILE A 27 -16.15 3.52 4.70
N MET A 28 -15.60 2.37 4.30
CA MET A 28 -16.40 1.18 3.98
C MET A 28 -17.24 0.71 5.17
N LYS A 29 -16.69 0.77 6.40
CA LYS A 29 -17.42 0.41 7.63
C LYS A 29 -18.66 1.26 7.86
N THR A 30 -18.63 2.54 7.48
CA THR A 30 -19.80 3.45 7.59
C THR A 30 -20.99 2.97 6.76
N PHE A 31 -20.73 2.21 5.70
CA PHE A 31 -21.74 1.62 4.81
C PHE A 31 -22.01 0.14 5.12
N GLY A 32 -21.60 -0.36 6.29
CA GLY A 32 -21.77 -1.77 6.67
C GLY A 32 -20.82 -2.75 5.99
N LEU A 33 -19.86 -2.27 5.19
CA LEU A 33 -18.91 -3.09 4.46
C LEU A 33 -17.63 -3.30 5.28
N VAL A 34 -17.49 -4.48 5.88
CA VAL A 34 -16.31 -4.82 6.66
C VAL A 34 -15.28 -5.50 5.78
N VAL A 35 -14.21 -4.79 5.43
CA VAL A 35 -13.10 -5.36 4.66
C VAL A 35 -12.35 -6.39 5.52
N PRO A 36 -12.23 -7.67 5.09
CA PRO A 36 -11.47 -8.67 5.84
C PRO A 36 -9.98 -8.29 5.97
N PRO A 37 -9.27 -8.84 6.98
CA PRO A 37 -7.83 -8.76 7.03
C PRO A 37 -7.22 -9.45 5.80
N GLY A 38 -6.09 -8.93 5.30
CA GLY A 38 -5.44 -9.50 4.13
C GLY A 38 -4.04 -8.94 3.94
N LYS A 39 -3.12 -9.78 3.45
CA LYS A 39 -1.75 -9.37 3.09
C LYS A 39 -1.66 -9.11 1.60
N GLY A 40 -0.75 -8.23 1.20
CA GLY A 40 -0.45 -8.04 -0.23
C GLY A 40 -1.66 -7.54 -1.03
N THR A 41 -1.90 -8.21 -2.17
CA THR A 41 -2.98 -7.88 -3.11
C THR A 41 -4.36 -8.29 -2.62
N THR A 42 -4.47 -9.09 -1.54
CA THR A 42 -5.75 -9.51 -0.97
C THR A 42 -6.60 -8.33 -0.50
N PHE A 43 -5.98 -7.26 0.02
CA PHE A 43 -6.71 -6.07 0.42
C PHE A 43 -7.46 -5.42 -0.75
N GLU A 44 -6.78 -5.20 -1.87
CA GLU A 44 -7.40 -4.62 -3.07
C GLU A 44 -8.54 -5.48 -3.61
N LYS A 45 -8.33 -6.80 -3.67
CA LYS A 45 -9.38 -7.73 -4.11
C LYS A 45 -10.62 -7.64 -3.22
N ASN A 46 -10.43 -7.68 -1.90
CA ASN A 46 -11.54 -7.59 -0.95
C ASN A 46 -12.31 -6.28 -1.07
N VAL A 47 -11.60 -5.15 -1.21
CA VAL A 47 -12.25 -3.84 -1.40
C VAL A 47 -13.07 -3.84 -2.68
N ARG A 48 -12.51 -4.29 -3.81
CA ARG A 48 -13.22 -4.35 -5.09
C ARG A 48 -14.44 -5.26 -5.04
N CYS A 49 -14.33 -6.44 -4.42
CA CYS A 49 -15.44 -7.39 -4.29
C CYS A 49 -16.60 -6.80 -3.47
N LEU A 50 -16.31 -6.09 -2.38
CA LEU A 50 -17.35 -5.47 -1.56
C LEU A 50 -18.03 -4.27 -2.25
N LEU A 51 -17.45 -3.73 -3.32
CA LEU A 51 -17.99 -2.57 -4.03
C LEU A 51 -18.83 -2.94 -5.26
N ILE A 52 -18.97 -4.23 -5.61
CA ILE A 52 -19.66 -4.68 -6.83
C ILE A 52 -21.08 -4.10 -6.93
N ASP A 53 -21.82 -4.07 -5.83
CA ASP A 53 -23.21 -3.58 -5.77
C ASP A 53 -23.33 -2.17 -5.18
N HIS A 54 -22.22 -1.42 -5.07
CA HIS A 54 -22.15 -0.12 -4.41
C HIS A 54 -21.50 0.95 -5.31
N GLU A 55 -22.12 1.23 -6.46
CA GLU A 55 -21.56 2.09 -7.49
C GLU A 55 -21.16 3.50 -6.99
N ASP A 56 -22.03 4.19 -6.25
CA ASP A 56 -21.71 5.52 -5.71
C ASP A 56 -20.50 5.50 -4.76
N LEU A 57 -20.42 4.47 -3.91
CA LEU A 57 -19.28 4.31 -3.01
C LEU A 57 -18.02 3.93 -3.78
N ALA A 58 -18.15 3.14 -4.84
CA ALA A 58 -17.04 2.74 -5.70
C ALA A 58 -16.38 3.96 -6.35
N HIS A 59 -17.16 4.94 -6.81
CA HIS A 59 -16.66 6.19 -7.37
C HIS A 59 -15.76 6.97 -6.39
N ILE A 60 -15.97 6.81 -5.08
CA ILE A 60 -15.16 7.45 -4.03
C ILE A 60 -13.95 6.59 -3.63
N VAL A 61 -14.19 5.28 -3.42
CA VAL A 61 -13.18 4.39 -2.83
C VAL A 61 -12.16 3.89 -3.86
N LEU A 62 -12.54 3.70 -5.13
CA LEU A 62 -11.62 3.19 -6.15
C LEU A 62 -10.43 4.13 -6.43
N PRO A 63 -10.58 5.47 -6.53
CA PRO A 63 -9.44 6.37 -6.64
C PRO A 63 -8.49 6.30 -5.44
N MET A 64 -9.03 6.18 -4.21
CA MET A 64 -8.22 6.00 -3.01
C MET A 64 -7.45 4.67 -3.05
N LEU A 65 -8.10 3.61 -3.52
CA LEU A 65 -7.49 2.28 -3.66
C LEU A 65 -6.39 2.27 -4.73
N GLU A 66 -6.56 3.03 -5.80
CA GLU A 66 -5.52 3.21 -6.82
C GLU A 66 -4.29 3.93 -6.27
N ALA A 67 -4.49 5.03 -5.54
CA ALA A 67 -3.41 5.73 -4.86
C ALA A 67 -2.68 4.81 -3.86
N TRP A 68 -3.43 4.03 -3.09
CA TRP A 68 -2.88 3.00 -2.19
C TRP A 68 -1.99 2.01 -2.94
N ARG A 69 -2.44 1.50 -4.08
CA ARG A 69 -1.67 0.56 -4.92
C ARG A 69 -0.40 1.21 -5.44
N GLY A 70 -0.48 2.45 -5.93
CA GLY A 70 0.66 3.21 -6.43
C GLY A 70 1.76 3.39 -5.37
N ILE A 71 1.39 3.85 -4.17
CA ILE A 71 2.34 4.08 -3.08
C ILE A 71 2.99 2.76 -2.64
N ARG A 72 2.21 1.67 -2.58
CA ARG A 72 2.72 0.34 -2.25
C ARG A 72 3.75 -0.15 -3.27
N THR A 73 3.49 0.06 -4.57
CA THR A 73 4.42 -0.29 -5.64
C THR A 73 5.73 0.48 -5.50
N ARG A 74 5.68 1.79 -5.26
CA ARG A 74 6.88 2.61 -5.01
C ARG A 74 7.64 2.17 -3.76
N ALA A 75 6.96 1.83 -2.67
CA ALA A 75 7.61 1.31 -1.47
C ALA A 75 8.35 -0.02 -1.74
N ALA A 76 7.79 -0.87 -2.60
CA ALA A 76 8.43 -2.12 -3.01
C ALA A 76 9.66 -1.86 -3.90
N GLU A 77 9.60 -0.87 -4.80
CA GLU A 77 10.73 -0.44 -5.63
C GLU A 77 11.92 0.03 -4.77
N LEU A 78 11.67 0.94 -3.82
CA LEU A 78 12.72 1.40 -2.89
C LEU A 78 13.28 0.25 -2.04
N GLY A 79 12.45 -0.74 -1.69
CA GLY A 79 12.88 -1.96 -1.02
C GLY A 79 13.82 -2.82 -1.87
N ARG A 80 13.56 -2.94 -3.18
CA ARG A 80 14.43 -3.66 -4.11
C ARG A 80 15.77 -2.94 -4.31
N GLN A 81 15.76 -1.60 -4.36
CA GLN A 81 16.98 -0.79 -4.43
C GLN A 81 17.87 -1.04 -3.20
N LEU A 82 17.30 -1.01 -1.98
CA LEU A 82 18.04 -1.33 -0.75
C LEU A 82 18.69 -2.72 -0.79
N ALA A 83 17.96 -3.73 -1.29
CA ALA A 83 18.47 -5.09 -1.37
C ALA A 83 19.60 -5.22 -2.41
N ALA A 84 19.54 -4.47 -3.51
CA ALA A 84 20.60 -4.43 -4.52
C ALA A 84 21.87 -3.79 -3.96
N ASP A 85 21.75 -2.62 -3.32
CA ASP A 85 22.87 -1.89 -2.70
C ASP A 85 23.60 -2.75 -1.64
N ALA A 86 22.84 -3.46 -0.81
CA ALA A 86 23.37 -4.33 0.23
C ALA A 86 24.17 -5.52 -0.36
N ARG A 87 23.68 -6.12 -1.46
CA ARG A 87 24.39 -7.20 -2.16
C ARG A 87 25.68 -6.73 -2.82
N GLN A 88 25.68 -5.56 -3.44
CA GLN A 88 26.89 -4.99 -4.04
C GLN A 88 27.95 -4.70 -2.97
N SER A 89 27.53 -4.17 -1.82
CA SER A 89 28.45 -3.89 -0.71
C SER A 89 29.06 -5.17 -0.12
N ALA A 90 28.28 -6.26 -0.06
CA ALA A 90 28.76 -7.56 0.43
C ALA A 90 29.74 -8.27 -0.53
N ASN A 91 29.69 -7.98 -1.83
CA ASN A 91 30.62 -8.53 -2.83
C ASN A 91 31.95 -7.76 -2.95
N LEU A 92 32.08 -6.62 -2.27
CA LEU A 92 33.28 -5.76 -2.28
C LEU A 92 34.15 -5.94 -1.02
N LEU A 93 33.80 -6.90 -0.16
CA LEU A 93 34.54 -7.32 1.03
C LEU A 93 34.99 -8.77 0.88
#